data_AF-A0A1G0B9X5-F1
#
_entry.id   AF-A0A1G0B9X5-F1
#
_cell.length_a   1.000
_cell.length_b   1.000
_cell.length_c   1.000
_cell.angle_alpha   90.00
_cell.angle_beta   90.00
_cell.angle_gamma   90.00
#
_symmetry.space_group_name_H-M   'P 1'
#
loop_
_entity.id
_entity.type
_entity.pdbx_description
1 polymer ?
#
loop_
_entity_poly.entity_id
_entity_poly.type
_entity_poly.pdbx_seq_one_letter_code
_entity_poly.pdbx_strand_id
1 'polypeptide(L)'
;MHCINSFLGICFAPVTTTASLFGFKDFIAALALLVIIYTISDIRYRFRISVSPTPLFKISYVLIILIGFGTLATDIWISEKLPVPEIIIITAAIWQGILAALFLGLVITWMHYAFIKPPIYGRNNYQKYAQELYRIVLKGSDAELPVIAHELAASAESLVTLAAGLKRAEENLKPCAESYANDMLLLIANRRFCRHLVASSPLTAIRFLDAATEFKAFHIPIGLFAQNVSTEAIQNKDSSLYHEVEGYYSGLLGYIKPFSQALYGNYELVEALDNHSPLDIHFKSVWAWDADQFETYCRVTQMTLKSYLEGGHWGRHSSVLTRALGDIQETTCRAISDIEIAGDDYHGDEWNRLSAGIDFIKDSINAIEELKPSPNARTLRIRHRLHDRIVNEDFYDRLAEAMFKIIHSAAHIEGPPGKAWTVHHNSVWGEFFGPIYDGRAWKVVQFKLRRLLYDEILKLGSMPNYKSARVLGICLNVMGLSMGKRSGYNREHAALKAAVLTWTQRNYLRLREVNAEIAGNCLIGSITFDTEQSRLVKTYAKGLKPEPAREYLPLQLPSAARA
;
A
#
# COMPACT_ATOMS: atom_id res chain seq x y z
N MET A 1 -11.50 -6.78 -82.95
CA MET A 1 -11.94 -7.88 -82.08
C MET A 1 -13.32 -8.32 -82.56
N HIS A 2 -13.60 -9.63 -82.62
CA HIS A 2 -14.90 -10.12 -83.08
C HIS A 2 -15.94 -10.01 -81.96
N CYS A 3 -16.98 -9.22 -82.20
CA CYS A 3 -18.15 -9.11 -81.32
C CYS A 3 -18.90 -10.45 -81.32
N ILE A 4 -19.07 -11.09 -80.16
CA ILE A 4 -19.75 -12.40 -80.05
C ILE A 4 -21.26 -12.21 -79.87
N ASN A 5 -21.69 -11.16 -79.19
CA ASN A 5 -23.12 -10.83 -79.01
C ASN A 5 -23.28 -9.31 -78.80
N SER A 6 -24.38 -8.73 -79.29
CA SER A 6 -24.76 -7.35 -79.00
C SER A 6 -26.10 -7.30 -78.27
N PHE A 7 -26.15 -6.58 -77.15
CA PHE A 7 -27.38 -6.36 -76.39
C PHE A 7 -27.43 -4.87 -76.00
N LEU A 8 -28.53 -4.18 -76.34
CA LEU A 8 -28.71 -2.74 -76.07
C LEU A 8 -27.55 -1.82 -76.52
N GLY A 9 -26.94 -2.09 -77.67
CA GLY A 9 -25.84 -1.27 -78.21
C GLY A 9 -24.46 -1.51 -77.58
N ILE A 10 -24.35 -2.50 -76.70
CA ILE A 10 -23.10 -2.91 -76.04
C ILE A 10 -22.55 -4.16 -76.73
N CYS A 11 -21.33 -4.08 -77.25
CA CYS A 11 -20.66 -5.23 -77.87
C CYS A 11 -19.97 -6.08 -76.79
N PHE A 12 -20.17 -7.39 -76.83
CA PHE A 12 -19.54 -8.32 -75.91
C PHE A 12 -18.38 -9.07 -76.59
N ALA A 13 -17.19 -8.96 -76.03
CA ALA A 13 -15.96 -9.60 -76.52
C ALA A 13 -15.45 -10.66 -75.51
N PRO A 14 -14.73 -11.71 -75.98
CA PRO A 14 -14.12 -12.69 -75.09
C PRO A 14 -12.94 -12.06 -74.33
N VAL A 15 -12.76 -12.46 -73.06
CA VAL A 15 -11.65 -12.00 -72.21
C VAL A 15 -10.30 -12.34 -72.87
N THR A 16 -9.47 -11.34 -73.11
CA THR A 16 -8.16 -11.48 -73.78
C THR A 16 -6.98 -11.66 -72.83
N THR A 17 -7.15 -11.36 -71.54
CA THR A 17 -6.10 -11.46 -70.51
C THR A 17 -6.31 -12.67 -69.61
N THR A 18 -5.34 -13.59 -69.62
CA THR A 18 -5.31 -14.81 -68.79
C THR A 18 -4.50 -14.67 -67.50
N ALA A 19 -3.82 -13.53 -67.29
CA ALA A 19 -2.99 -13.30 -66.11
C ALA A 19 -3.86 -12.83 -64.92
N SER A 20 -4.02 -13.69 -63.91
CA SER A 20 -4.69 -13.37 -62.65
C SER A 20 -3.75 -12.62 -61.70
N LEU A 21 -4.13 -11.43 -61.24
CA LEU A 21 -3.37 -10.67 -60.24
C LEU A 21 -3.63 -11.13 -58.80
N PHE A 22 -4.87 -11.56 -58.51
CA PHE A 22 -5.28 -12.07 -57.21
C PHE A 22 -6.49 -12.99 -57.39
N GLY A 23 -6.25 -14.30 -57.42
CA GLY A 23 -7.28 -15.31 -57.61
C GLY A 23 -7.83 -15.86 -56.28
N PHE A 24 -8.85 -16.71 -56.38
CA PHE A 24 -9.46 -17.39 -55.24
C PHE A 24 -8.44 -18.22 -54.44
N LYS A 25 -7.51 -18.89 -55.14
CA LYS A 25 -6.43 -19.65 -54.50
C LYS A 25 -5.53 -18.76 -53.61
N ASP A 26 -5.22 -17.55 -54.07
CA ASP A 26 -4.34 -16.62 -53.38
C ASP A 26 -5.06 -16.00 -52.18
N PHE A 27 -6.36 -15.71 -52.34
CA PHE A 27 -7.24 -15.29 -51.25
C PHE A 27 -7.34 -16.36 -50.14
N ILE A 28 -7.58 -17.62 -50.49
CA ILE A 28 -7.66 -18.71 -49.50
C ILE A 28 -6.33 -18.90 -48.79
N ALA A 29 -5.20 -18.85 -49.50
CA ALA A 29 -3.88 -18.94 -48.89
C ALA A 29 -3.63 -17.78 -47.90
N ALA A 30 -3.96 -16.55 -48.29
CA ALA A 30 -3.78 -15.38 -47.43
C ALA A 30 -4.74 -15.36 -46.24
N LEU A 31 -6.00 -15.79 -46.43
CA LEU A 31 -6.98 -15.95 -45.35
C LEU A 31 -6.54 -17.02 -44.35
N ALA A 32 -6.05 -18.17 -44.84
CA ALA A 32 -5.54 -19.23 -43.99
C ALA A 32 -4.37 -18.73 -43.13
N LEU A 33 -3.43 -17.98 -43.72
CA LEU A 33 -2.33 -17.35 -42.98
C LEU A 33 -2.85 -16.39 -41.90
N LEU A 34 -3.85 -15.57 -42.21
CA LEU A 34 -4.43 -14.64 -41.24
C LEU A 34 -5.11 -15.37 -40.07
N VAL A 35 -5.84 -16.46 -40.34
CA VAL A 35 -6.46 -17.30 -39.30
C VAL A 35 -5.40 -17.95 -38.43
N ILE A 36 -4.34 -18.51 -39.03
CA ILE A 36 -3.22 -19.11 -38.29
C ILE A 36 -2.58 -18.07 -37.37
N ILE A 37 -2.23 -16.89 -37.89
CA ILE A 37 -1.65 -15.80 -37.11
C ILE A 37 -2.57 -15.43 -35.95
N TYR A 38 -3.89 -15.31 -36.18
CA TYR A 38 -4.84 -15.01 -35.11
C TYR A 38 -4.90 -16.11 -34.04
N THR A 39 -4.92 -17.38 -34.43
CA THR A 39 -4.98 -18.51 -33.48
C THR A 39 -3.72 -18.65 -32.63
N ILE A 40 -2.56 -18.31 -33.17
CA ILE A 40 -1.26 -18.37 -32.47
C ILE A 40 -0.96 -17.06 -31.73
N SER A 41 -1.69 -15.97 -32.05
CA SER A 41 -1.42 -14.67 -31.46
C SER A 41 -1.63 -14.64 -29.95
N ASP A 42 -0.69 -13.97 -29.29
CA ASP A 42 -0.71 -13.72 -27.86
C ASP A 42 -2.01 -13.02 -27.44
N ILE A 43 -2.43 -13.23 -26.19
CA ILE A 43 -3.63 -12.63 -25.60
C ILE A 43 -3.63 -11.10 -25.73
N ARG A 44 -2.45 -10.46 -25.68
CA ARG A 44 -2.27 -9.02 -25.96
C ARG A 44 -2.98 -8.59 -27.23
N TYR A 45 -2.70 -9.25 -28.35
CA TYR A 45 -3.22 -8.85 -29.66
C TYR A 45 -4.71 -9.14 -29.79
N ARG A 46 -5.14 -10.30 -29.25
CA ARG A 46 -6.57 -10.66 -29.22
C ARG A 46 -7.38 -9.67 -28.40
N PHE A 47 -6.85 -9.20 -27.28
CA PHE A 47 -7.48 -8.14 -26.47
C PHE A 47 -7.59 -6.83 -27.25
N ARG A 48 -6.49 -6.34 -27.85
CA ARG A 48 -6.48 -5.10 -28.65
C ARG A 48 -7.49 -5.14 -29.81
N ILE A 49 -7.60 -6.26 -30.50
CA ILE A 49 -8.58 -6.40 -31.60
C ILE A 49 -10.02 -6.37 -31.04
N SER A 50 -10.26 -7.03 -29.91
CA SER A 50 -11.61 -7.14 -29.32
C SER A 50 -12.13 -5.82 -28.76
N VAL A 51 -11.24 -4.98 -28.22
CA VAL A 51 -11.60 -3.67 -27.63
C VAL A 51 -11.44 -2.50 -28.62
N SER A 52 -11.26 -2.80 -29.90
CA SER A 52 -11.15 -1.79 -30.96
C SER A 52 -12.44 -0.93 -31.09
N PRO A 53 -12.31 0.40 -31.36
CA PRO A 53 -13.45 1.28 -31.55
C PRO A 53 -14.37 0.84 -32.70
N THR A 54 -13.78 0.38 -33.80
CA THR A 54 -14.52 -0.16 -34.93
C THR A 54 -14.87 -1.63 -34.68
N PRO A 55 -16.04 -2.15 -35.14
CA PRO A 55 -16.38 -3.56 -34.98
C PRO A 55 -15.59 -4.41 -35.98
N LEU A 56 -14.27 -4.55 -35.77
CA LEU A 56 -13.35 -5.23 -36.67
C LEU A 56 -13.83 -6.64 -37.03
N PHE A 57 -14.28 -7.44 -36.07
CA PHE A 57 -14.80 -8.78 -36.37
C PHE A 57 -15.98 -8.79 -37.35
N LYS A 58 -16.95 -7.87 -37.18
CA LYS A 58 -18.12 -7.80 -38.09
C LYS A 58 -17.70 -7.33 -39.48
N ILE A 59 -16.85 -6.31 -39.55
CA ILE A 59 -16.35 -5.76 -40.82
C ILE A 59 -15.51 -6.81 -41.54
N SER A 60 -14.57 -7.46 -40.84
CA SER A 60 -13.74 -8.53 -41.39
C SER A 60 -14.58 -9.69 -41.89
N TYR A 61 -15.57 -10.14 -41.12
CA TYR A 61 -16.44 -11.24 -41.54
C TYR A 61 -17.18 -10.93 -42.86
N VAL A 62 -17.79 -9.75 -42.95
CA VAL A 62 -18.50 -9.31 -44.17
C VAL A 62 -17.54 -9.14 -45.34
N LEU A 63 -16.38 -8.50 -45.14
CA LEU A 63 -15.38 -8.30 -46.19
C LEU A 63 -14.78 -9.62 -46.69
N ILE A 64 -14.48 -10.57 -45.79
CA ILE A 64 -13.97 -11.89 -46.16
C ILE A 64 -14.99 -12.62 -47.04
N ILE A 65 -16.27 -12.57 -46.70
CA ILE A 65 -17.35 -13.16 -47.51
C ILE A 65 -17.42 -12.49 -48.88
N LEU A 66 -17.47 -11.16 -48.93
CA LEU A 66 -17.56 -10.40 -50.18
C LEU A 66 -16.35 -10.62 -51.09
N ILE A 67 -15.13 -10.61 -50.53
CA ILE A 67 -13.90 -10.85 -51.28
C ILE A 67 -13.81 -12.31 -51.73
N GLY A 68 -14.20 -13.26 -50.89
CA GLY A 68 -14.23 -14.69 -51.24
C GLY A 68 -15.18 -15.01 -52.38
N PHE A 69 -16.44 -14.54 -52.30
CA PHE A 69 -17.39 -14.69 -53.40
C PHE A 69 -16.97 -13.90 -54.64
N GLY A 70 -16.43 -12.69 -54.46
CA GLY A 70 -15.97 -11.84 -55.55
C GLY A 70 -14.82 -12.47 -56.33
N THR A 71 -13.82 -13.01 -55.64
CA THR A 71 -12.68 -13.71 -56.26
C THR A 71 -13.12 -15.02 -56.93
N LEU A 72 -13.99 -15.81 -56.29
CA LEU A 72 -14.53 -17.03 -56.88
C LEU A 72 -15.34 -16.76 -58.16
N ALA A 73 -16.25 -15.77 -58.13
CA ALA A 73 -17.04 -15.40 -59.29
C ALA A 73 -16.17 -14.86 -60.43
N THR A 74 -15.12 -14.11 -60.10
CA THR A 74 -14.16 -13.59 -61.10
C THR A 74 -13.35 -14.73 -61.73
N ASP A 75 -12.90 -15.70 -60.95
CA ASP A 75 -12.14 -16.85 -61.46
C ASP A 75 -13.03 -17.76 -62.34
N ILE A 76 -14.29 -18.00 -61.94
CA ILE A 76 -15.27 -18.73 -62.78
C ILE A 76 -15.51 -17.97 -64.09
N TRP A 77 -15.68 -16.65 -64.02
CA TRP A 77 -15.87 -15.80 -65.20
C TRP A 77 -14.69 -15.92 -66.18
N ILE A 78 -13.46 -15.83 -65.68
CA ILE A 78 -12.26 -15.94 -66.51
C ILE A 78 -12.09 -17.37 -67.05
N SER A 79 -12.36 -18.41 -66.25
CA SER A 79 -12.23 -19.81 -66.63
C SER A 79 -13.22 -20.21 -67.73
N GLU A 80 -14.48 -19.79 -67.62
CA GLU A 80 -15.54 -20.09 -68.60
C GLU A 80 -15.53 -19.14 -69.82
N LYS A 81 -14.57 -18.21 -69.90
CA LYS A 81 -14.44 -17.21 -70.99
C LYS A 81 -15.75 -16.45 -71.26
N LEU A 82 -16.51 -16.10 -70.22
CA LEU A 82 -17.81 -15.44 -70.43
C LEU A 82 -17.63 -14.03 -71.03
N PRO A 83 -18.54 -13.61 -71.93
CA PRO A 83 -18.46 -12.34 -72.64
C PRO A 83 -18.41 -11.11 -71.71
N VAL A 84 -17.52 -10.15 -72.00
CA VAL A 84 -17.42 -8.87 -71.29
C VAL A 84 -17.96 -7.75 -72.17
N PRO A 85 -18.81 -6.84 -71.65
CA PRO A 85 -19.28 -5.69 -72.41
C PRO A 85 -18.14 -4.67 -72.62
N GLU A 86 -17.90 -4.26 -73.86
CA GLU A 86 -16.83 -3.33 -74.28
C GLU A 86 -16.92 -1.92 -73.66
N ILE A 87 -18.01 -1.60 -72.96
CA ILE A 87 -18.27 -0.28 -72.36
C ILE A 87 -17.77 -0.19 -70.90
N ILE A 88 -17.40 -1.30 -70.26
CA ILE A 88 -16.97 -1.29 -68.85
C ILE A 88 -15.49 -0.93 -68.74
N ILE A 89 -15.19 0.23 -68.13
CA ILE A 89 -13.84 0.74 -67.81
C ILE A 89 -13.08 -0.20 -66.85
N ILE A 90 -13.78 -1.10 -66.17
CA ILE A 90 -13.22 -2.06 -65.22
C ILE A 90 -12.83 -3.34 -65.96
N THR A 91 -11.54 -3.48 -66.27
CA THR A 91 -10.99 -4.76 -66.73
C THR A 91 -10.93 -5.77 -65.58
N ALA A 92 -10.90 -7.07 -65.90
CA ALA A 92 -10.77 -8.13 -64.90
C ALA A 92 -9.57 -7.93 -63.95
N ALA A 93 -8.45 -7.41 -64.49
CA ALA A 93 -7.27 -7.07 -63.72
C ALA A 93 -7.51 -5.92 -62.72
N ILE A 94 -8.25 -4.87 -63.12
CA ILE A 94 -8.62 -3.76 -62.23
C ILE A 94 -9.57 -4.26 -61.12
N TRP A 95 -10.53 -5.12 -61.46
CA TRP A 95 -11.44 -5.71 -60.47
C TRP A 95 -10.72 -6.60 -59.45
N GLN A 96 -9.85 -7.50 -59.90
CA GLN A 96 -8.99 -8.30 -59.01
C GLN A 96 -8.06 -7.42 -58.18
N GLY A 97 -7.53 -6.32 -58.75
CA GLY A 97 -6.75 -5.33 -58.04
C GLY A 97 -7.51 -4.62 -56.92
N ILE A 98 -8.78 -4.28 -57.14
CA ILE A 98 -9.66 -3.69 -56.11
C ILE A 98 -9.90 -4.69 -54.98
N LEU A 99 -10.20 -5.96 -55.29
CA LEU A 99 -10.39 -7.01 -54.29
C LEU A 99 -9.12 -7.26 -53.47
N ALA A 100 -7.97 -7.31 -54.13
CA ALA A 100 -6.66 -7.42 -53.47
C ALA A 100 -6.37 -6.22 -52.57
N ALA A 101 -6.64 -4.99 -53.04
CA ALA A 101 -6.45 -3.77 -52.26
C ALA A 101 -7.38 -3.71 -51.04
N LEU A 102 -8.64 -4.15 -51.16
CA LEU A 102 -9.58 -4.25 -50.04
C LEU A 102 -9.10 -5.28 -49.01
N PHE A 103 -8.63 -6.45 -49.46
CA PHE A 103 -8.05 -7.45 -48.58
C PHE A 103 -6.81 -6.92 -47.86
N LEU A 104 -5.89 -6.28 -48.59
CA LEU A 104 -4.70 -5.67 -48.02
C LEU A 104 -5.07 -4.56 -47.02
N GLY A 105 -6.07 -3.73 -47.32
CA GLY A 105 -6.59 -2.71 -46.41
C GLY A 105 -7.15 -3.31 -45.12
N LEU A 106 -7.83 -4.45 -45.19
CA LEU A 106 -8.31 -5.20 -44.03
C LEU A 106 -7.14 -5.66 -43.15
N VAL A 107 -6.11 -6.26 -43.76
CA VAL A 107 -4.91 -6.74 -43.05
C VAL A 107 -4.15 -5.58 -42.42
N ILE A 108 -3.96 -4.47 -43.15
CA ILE A 108 -3.31 -3.26 -42.62
C ILE A 108 -4.10 -2.68 -41.44
N THR A 109 -5.43 -2.63 -41.52
CA THR A 109 -6.27 -2.13 -40.42
C THR A 109 -6.13 -3.02 -39.18
N TRP A 110 -6.11 -4.34 -39.38
CA TRP A 110 -5.83 -5.30 -38.30
C TRP A 110 -4.46 -5.10 -37.69
N MET A 111 -3.41 -4.98 -38.52
CA MET A 111 -2.05 -4.73 -38.06
C MET A 111 -1.93 -3.40 -37.32
N HIS A 112 -2.63 -2.38 -37.76
CA HIS A 112 -2.63 -1.07 -37.13
C HIS A 112 -3.14 -1.15 -35.68
N TYR A 113 -4.29 -1.78 -35.45
CA TYR A 113 -4.84 -1.90 -34.09
C TYR A 113 -4.17 -2.96 -33.24
N ALA A 114 -3.69 -4.05 -33.83
CA ALA A 114 -3.00 -5.11 -33.10
C ALA A 114 -1.60 -4.65 -32.66
N PHE A 115 -0.81 -4.06 -33.55
CA PHE A 115 0.62 -3.82 -33.31
C PHE A 115 1.01 -2.35 -33.16
N ILE A 116 0.40 -1.43 -33.92
CA ILE A 116 0.89 -0.05 -34.04
C ILE A 116 0.29 0.87 -32.97
N LYS A 117 -1.05 0.93 -32.88
CA LYS A 117 -1.75 1.86 -31.99
C LYS A 117 -2.74 1.09 -31.13
N PRO A 118 -2.37 0.75 -29.87
CA PRO A 118 -3.28 0.03 -29.00
C PRO A 118 -4.55 0.88 -28.74
N PRO A 119 -5.73 0.25 -28.71
CA PRO A 119 -6.96 0.94 -28.40
C PRO A 119 -6.95 1.45 -26.95
N ILE A 120 -7.21 2.74 -26.81
CA ILE A 120 -7.41 3.41 -25.52
C ILE A 120 -8.90 3.34 -25.20
N TYR A 121 -9.24 3.18 -23.92
CA TYR A 121 -10.61 3.28 -23.46
C TYR A 121 -11.26 4.61 -23.89
N GLY A 122 -12.52 4.59 -24.28
CA GLY A 122 -13.23 5.78 -24.72
C GLY A 122 -14.69 5.54 -25.12
N ARG A 123 -15.36 6.61 -25.54
CA ARG A 123 -16.81 6.59 -25.85
C ARG A 123 -17.20 5.67 -27.02
N ASN A 124 -16.26 5.26 -27.85
CA ASN A 124 -16.53 4.42 -29.02
C ASN A 124 -16.29 2.92 -28.74
N ASN A 125 -15.62 2.54 -27.64
CA ASN A 125 -15.32 1.14 -27.31
C ASN A 125 -15.69 0.73 -25.87
N TYR A 126 -16.21 1.64 -25.03
CA TYR A 126 -16.45 1.39 -23.60
C TYR A 126 -17.14 0.06 -23.28
N GLN A 127 -18.24 -0.30 -23.96
CA GLN A 127 -18.96 -1.54 -23.69
C GLN A 127 -18.12 -2.78 -23.97
N LYS A 128 -17.47 -2.83 -25.14
CA LYS A 128 -16.62 -3.97 -25.53
C LYS A 128 -15.41 -4.08 -24.61
N TYR A 129 -14.82 -2.93 -24.26
CA TYR A 129 -13.66 -2.85 -23.39
C TYR A 129 -14.00 -3.43 -22.01
N ALA A 130 -15.09 -2.96 -21.40
CA ALA A 130 -15.52 -3.44 -20.09
C ALA A 130 -15.89 -4.93 -20.11
N GLN A 131 -16.61 -5.40 -21.13
CA GLN A 131 -17.00 -6.80 -21.26
C GLN A 131 -15.80 -7.75 -21.40
N GLU A 132 -14.83 -7.40 -22.25
CA GLU A 132 -13.64 -8.23 -22.43
C GLU A 132 -12.73 -8.21 -21.20
N LEU A 133 -12.56 -7.05 -20.57
CA LEU A 133 -11.80 -6.97 -19.31
C LEU A 133 -12.49 -7.80 -18.21
N TYR A 134 -13.80 -7.69 -18.07
CA TYR A 134 -14.59 -8.47 -17.12
C TYR A 134 -14.42 -9.97 -17.36
N ARG A 135 -14.52 -10.41 -18.61
CA ARG A 135 -14.33 -11.82 -18.99
C ARG A 135 -12.94 -12.33 -18.61
N ILE A 136 -11.89 -11.56 -18.88
CA ILE A 136 -10.51 -11.95 -18.57
C ILE A 136 -10.28 -12.01 -17.07
N VAL A 137 -10.72 -10.99 -16.32
CA VAL A 137 -10.58 -10.93 -14.86
C VAL A 137 -11.34 -12.08 -14.20
N LEU A 138 -12.56 -12.37 -14.68
CA LEU A 138 -13.37 -13.49 -14.18
C LEU A 138 -12.74 -14.85 -14.48
N LYS A 139 -12.18 -15.04 -15.68
CA LYS A 139 -11.44 -16.26 -16.05
C LYS A 139 -10.22 -16.44 -15.16
N GLY A 140 -9.54 -15.34 -14.83
CA GLY A 140 -8.45 -15.32 -13.86
C GLY A 140 -7.21 -16.09 -14.31
N SER A 141 -6.93 -16.23 -15.60
CA SER A 141 -5.77 -17.02 -16.05
C SER A 141 -4.44 -16.37 -15.64
N ASP A 142 -3.58 -17.11 -14.94
CA ASP A 142 -2.30 -16.59 -14.44
C ASP A 142 -1.33 -16.19 -15.57
N ALA A 143 -1.51 -16.73 -16.78
CA ALA A 143 -0.76 -16.33 -17.97
C ALA A 143 -1.33 -15.08 -18.67
N GLU A 144 -2.64 -14.84 -18.56
CA GLU A 144 -3.31 -13.75 -19.30
C GLU A 144 -3.36 -12.45 -18.49
N LEU A 145 -3.57 -12.53 -17.17
CA LEU A 145 -3.70 -11.35 -16.32
C LEU A 145 -2.46 -10.44 -16.33
N PRO A 146 -1.21 -10.95 -16.27
CA PRO A 146 -0.01 -10.11 -16.34
C PRO A 146 0.06 -9.27 -17.63
N VAL A 147 -0.26 -9.89 -18.76
CA VAL A 147 -0.22 -9.24 -20.07
C VAL A 147 -1.27 -8.15 -20.15
N ILE A 148 -2.48 -8.43 -19.68
CA ILE A 148 -3.61 -7.49 -19.72
C ILE A 148 -3.45 -6.36 -18.71
N ALA A 149 -2.86 -6.63 -17.54
CA ALA A 149 -2.48 -5.57 -16.61
C ALA A 149 -1.59 -4.53 -17.29
N HIS A 150 -0.56 -4.97 -18.02
CA HIS A 150 0.29 -4.05 -18.75
C HIS A 150 -0.44 -3.24 -19.84
N GLU A 151 -1.36 -3.87 -20.58
CA GLU A 151 -2.12 -3.17 -21.62
C GLU A 151 -3.04 -2.07 -21.07
N LEU A 152 -3.55 -2.23 -19.85
CA LEU A 152 -4.40 -1.22 -19.21
C LEU A 152 -3.66 0.09 -18.90
N ALA A 153 -2.33 0.07 -18.78
CA ALA A 153 -1.52 1.25 -18.51
C ALA A 153 -1.73 2.37 -19.54
N ALA A 154 -2.07 2.03 -20.79
CA ALA A 154 -2.37 3.01 -21.83
C ALA A 154 -3.76 3.67 -21.67
N SER A 155 -4.66 3.06 -20.90
CA SER A 155 -6.04 3.53 -20.67
C SER A 155 -6.25 4.18 -19.29
N ALA A 156 -5.24 4.21 -18.43
CA ALA A 156 -5.33 4.74 -17.07
C ALA A 156 -5.87 6.19 -17.04
N GLU A 157 -5.26 7.09 -17.82
CA GLU A 157 -5.66 8.51 -17.90
C GLU A 157 -7.11 8.66 -18.36
N SER A 158 -7.50 7.96 -19.42
CA SER A 158 -8.86 8.03 -19.97
C SER A 158 -9.90 7.45 -19.02
N LEU A 159 -9.58 6.35 -18.32
CA LEU A 159 -10.48 5.74 -17.33
C LEU A 159 -10.71 6.67 -16.14
N VAL A 160 -9.65 7.26 -15.60
CA VAL A 160 -9.73 8.19 -14.47
C VAL A 160 -10.53 9.44 -14.85
N THR A 161 -10.21 10.07 -15.98
CA THR A 161 -10.89 11.29 -16.43
C THR A 161 -12.37 11.07 -16.75
N LEU A 162 -12.72 9.96 -17.41
CA LEU A 162 -14.13 9.63 -17.69
C LEU A 162 -14.88 9.23 -16.42
N ALA A 163 -14.25 8.48 -15.51
CA ALA A 163 -14.87 8.14 -14.22
C ALA A 163 -15.14 9.40 -13.39
N ALA A 164 -14.19 10.36 -13.40
CA ALA A 164 -14.30 11.62 -12.67
C ALA A 164 -15.42 12.51 -13.19
N GLY A 165 -15.71 12.45 -14.49
CA GLY A 165 -16.79 13.19 -15.15
C GLY A 165 -18.21 12.71 -14.85
N LEU A 166 -18.37 11.59 -14.12
CA LEU A 166 -19.69 11.07 -13.75
C LEU A 166 -20.39 12.00 -12.76
N LYS A 167 -21.48 12.65 -13.21
CA LYS A 167 -22.34 13.47 -12.34
C LYS A 167 -23.23 12.56 -11.49
N ARG A 168 -23.03 12.56 -10.17
CA ARG A 168 -23.80 11.76 -9.19
C ARG A 168 -25.33 11.99 -9.18
N ALA A 169 -25.85 13.00 -9.89
CA ALA A 169 -27.25 13.41 -9.83
C ALA A 169 -28.16 12.82 -10.94
N GLU A 170 -27.61 12.06 -11.90
CA GLU A 170 -28.39 11.46 -12.99
C GLU A 170 -28.37 9.92 -12.88
N GLU A 171 -28.99 9.38 -11.82
CA GLU A 171 -29.20 7.93 -11.61
C GLU A 171 -30.16 7.28 -12.62
N ASN A 172 -30.63 8.02 -13.63
CA ASN A 172 -31.43 7.47 -14.73
C ASN A 172 -30.54 6.83 -15.82
N LEU A 173 -29.91 5.71 -15.45
CA LEU A 173 -29.75 4.44 -16.19
C LEU A 173 -29.67 4.49 -17.73
N LYS A 174 -28.82 5.34 -18.32
CA LYS A 174 -28.27 5.06 -19.66
C LYS A 174 -26.83 4.60 -19.55
N PRO A 175 -26.45 3.44 -20.15
CA PRO A 175 -25.07 3.00 -20.17
C PRO A 175 -24.21 4.05 -20.88
N CYS A 176 -23.41 4.78 -20.10
CA CYS A 176 -22.47 5.78 -20.57
C CYS A 176 -21.03 5.35 -20.30
N ALA A 177 -20.08 5.94 -21.03
CA ALA A 177 -18.67 5.60 -20.87
C ALA A 177 -18.14 5.95 -19.47
N GLU A 178 -18.73 6.95 -18.83
CA GLU A 178 -18.39 7.41 -17.48
C GLU A 178 -18.82 6.39 -16.41
N SER A 179 -19.99 5.75 -16.56
CA SER A 179 -20.46 4.68 -15.66
C SER A 179 -19.60 3.43 -15.78
N TYR A 180 -19.33 2.97 -17.01
CA TYR A 180 -18.47 1.81 -17.23
C TYR A 180 -17.03 2.04 -16.76
N ALA A 181 -16.53 3.28 -16.83
CA ALA A 181 -15.21 3.60 -16.30
C ALA A 181 -15.16 3.41 -14.78
N ASN A 182 -16.20 3.85 -14.05
CA ASN A 182 -16.31 3.61 -12.60
C ASN A 182 -16.37 2.11 -12.27
N ASP A 183 -17.20 1.34 -12.99
CA ASP A 183 -17.28 -0.11 -12.81
C ASP A 183 -15.95 -0.82 -13.12
N MET A 184 -15.22 -0.34 -14.13
CA MET A 184 -13.90 -0.87 -14.46
C MET A 184 -12.87 -0.59 -13.37
N LEU A 185 -12.90 0.57 -12.72
CA LEU A 185 -12.02 0.87 -11.58
C LEU A 185 -12.27 -0.11 -10.42
N LEU A 186 -13.53 -0.44 -10.16
CA LEU A 186 -13.90 -1.47 -9.18
C LEU A 186 -13.46 -2.88 -9.62
N LEU A 187 -13.56 -3.18 -10.91
CA LEU A 187 -13.16 -4.47 -11.47
C LEU A 187 -11.65 -4.70 -11.34
N ILE A 188 -10.83 -3.70 -11.67
CA ILE A 188 -9.36 -3.80 -11.54
C ILE A 188 -8.90 -3.78 -10.09
N ALA A 189 -9.75 -3.33 -9.16
CA ALA A 189 -9.49 -3.45 -7.73
C ALA A 189 -9.59 -4.90 -7.21
N ASN A 190 -9.91 -5.89 -8.04
CA ASN A 190 -9.94 -7.29 -7.63
C ASN A 190 -8.56 -7.75 -7.10
N ARG A 191 -8.50 -8.33 -5.89
CA ARG A 191 -7.23 -8.76 -5.26
C ARG A 191 -6.39 -9.71 -6.13
N ARG A 192 -7.03 -10.68 -6.81
CA ARG A 192 -6.30 -11.59 -7.72
C ARG A 192 -5.65 -10.81 -8.85
N PHE A 193 -6.37 -9.85 -9.43
CA PHE A 193 -5.84 -8.98 -10.46
C PHE A 193 -4.69 -8.11 -9.94
N CYS A 194 -4.86 -7.45 -8.79
CA CYS A 194 -3.83 -6.64 -8.14
C CYS A 194 -2.54 -7.43 -7.86
N ARG A 195 -2.65 -8.70 -7.42
CA ARG A 195 -1.50 -9.58 -7.22
C ARG A 195 -0.64 -9.75 -8.49
N HIS A 196 -1.28 -10.01 -9.63
CA HIS A 196 -0.56 -10.12 -10.91
C HIS A 196 -0.04 -8.77 -11.40
N LEU A 197 -0.81 -7.70 -11.19
CA LEU A 197 -0.40 -6.35 -11.55
C LEU A 197 0.88 -5.94 -10.81
N VAL A 198 0.95 -6.15 -9.50
CA VAL A 198 2.12 -5.82 -8.69
C VAL A 198 3.35 -6.62 -9.11
N ALA A 199 3.18 -7.91 -9.37
CA ALA A 199 4.31 -8.79 -9.72
C ALA A 199 4.87 -8.53 -11.12
N SER A 200 4.04 -8.11 -12.07
CA SER A 200 4.42 -8.08 -13.50
C SER A 200 4.32 -6.71 -14.17
N SER A 201 3.51 -5.80 -13.63
CA SER A 201 3.24 -4.51 -14.26
C SER A 201 2.97 -3.37 -13.25
N PRO A 202 3.92 -3.08 -12.35
CA PRO A 202 3.79 -2.00 -11.36
C PRO A 202 3.53 -0.63 -12.02
N LEU A 203 4.06 -0.42 -13.23
CA LEU A 203 3.82 0.79 -14.03
C LEU A 203 2.33 1.09 -14.24
N THR A 204 1.49 0.06 -14.30
CA THR A 204 0.05 0.24 -14.47
C THR A 204 -0.55 0.94 -13.26
N ALA A 205 -0.23 0.47 -12.03
CA ALA A 205 -0.69 1.12 -10.81
C ALA A 205 -0.18 2.56 -10.70
N ILE A 206 1.09 2.79 -11.04
CA ILE A 206 1.71 4.12 -11.08
C ILE A 206 0.85 5.06 -11.94
N ARG A 207 0.54 4.67 -13.19
CA ARG A 207 -0.24 5.52 -14.11
C ARG A 207 -1.66 5.80 -13.63
N PHE A 208 -2.32 4.85 -12.98
CA PHE A 208 -3.67 5.08 -12.45
C PHE A 208 -3.65 6.09 -11.29
N LEU A 209 -2.68 5.98 -10.39
CA LEU A 209 -2.58 6.86 -9.21
C LEU A 209 -2.01 8.24 -9.56
N ASP A 210 -1.07 8.31 -10.51
CA ASP A 210 -0.59 9.56 -11.08
C ASP A 210 -1.73 10.30 -11.78
N ALA A 211 -2.53 9.62 -12.61
CA ALA A 211 -3.70 10.22 -13.25
C ALA A 211 -4.73 10.69 -12.20
N ALA A 212 -5.01 9.88 -11.17
CA ALA A 212 -5.93 10.29 -10.10
C ALA A 212 -5.45 11.56 -9.38
N THR A 213 -4.14 11.67 -9.18
CA THR A 213 -3.48 12.82 -8.56
C THR A 213 -3.50 14.05 -9.45
N GLU A 214 -3.09 13.92 -10.71
CA GLU A 214 -3.01 15.00 -11.70
C GLU A 214 -4.38 15.66 -11.91
N PHE A 215 -5.44 14.86 -12.06
CA PHE A 215 -6.80 15.35 -12.25
C PHE A 215 -7.55 15.61 -10.93
N LYS A 216 -6.90 15.41 -9.76
CA LYS A 216 -7.52 15.49 -8.42
C LYS A 216 -8.83 14.69 -8.31
N ALA A 217 -8.89 13.57 -9.02
CA ALA A 217 -10.06 12.72 -9.12
C ALA A 217 -10.10 11.73 -7.95
N PHE A 218 -10.18 12.24 -6.72
CA PHE A 218 -10.20 11.40 -5.52
C PHE A 218 -11.59 10.85 -5.17
N HIS A 219 -12.65 11.39 -5.78
CA HIS A 219 -14.05 11.00 -5.53
C HIS A 219 -14.50 9.74 -6.28
N ILE A 220 -13.67 9.22 -7.18
CA ILE A 220 -13.90 7.99 -7.95
C ILE A 220 -13.50 6.76 -7.10
N PRO A 221 -13.96 5.54 -7.43
CA PRO A 221 -13.68 4.34 -6.64
C PRO A 221 -12.26 3.78 -6.85
N ILE A 222 -11.24 4.65 -6.94
CA ILE A 222 -9.82 4.26 -7.07
C ILE A 222 -9.21 3.81 -5.74
N GLY A 223 -9.81 4.17 -4.60
CA GLY A 223 -9.31 3.79 -3.29
C GLY A 223 -9.19 2.27 -3.11
N LEU A 224 -10.24 1.51 -3.47
CA LEU A 224 -10.19 0.05 -3.36
C LEU A 224 -9.04 -0.56 -4.18
N PHE A 225 -8.75 0.03 -5.33
CA PHE A 225 -7.60 -0.37 -6.15
C PHE A 225 -6.29 -0.04 -5.41
N ALA A 226 -6.13 1.17 -4.88
CA ALA A 226 -4.94 1.57 -4.13
C ALA A 226 -4.68 0.67 -2.90
N GLN A 227 -5.73 0.41 -2.10
CA GLN A 227 -5.71 -0.46 -0.93
C GLN A 227 -5.30 -1.90 -1.28
N ASN A 228 -5.88 -2.48 -2.33
CA ASN A 228 -5.57 -3.85 -2.74
C ASN A 228 -4.20 -3.96 -3.41
N VAL A 229 -3.77 -2.97 -4.20
CA VAL A 229 -2.40 -2.91 -4.74
C VAL A 229 -1.39 -2.84 -3.61
N SER A 230 -1.59 -1.98 -2.61
CA SER A 230 -0.73 -1.88 -1.44
C SER A 230 -0.67 -3.20 -0.66
N THR A 231 -1.83 -3.81 -0.38
CA THR A 231 -1.91 -5.09 0.35
C THR A 231 -1.13 -6.19 -0.36
N GLU A 232 -1.33 -6.36 -1.67
CA GLU A 232 -0.63 -7.40 -2.44
C GLU A 232 0.86 -7.05 -2.64
N ALA A 233 1.23 -5.76 -2.68
CA ALA A 233 2.62 -5.32 -2.76
C ALA A 233 3.41 -5.54 -1.49
N ILE A 234 2.82 -5.33 -0.31
CA ILE A 234 3.50 -5.67 0.94
C ILE A 234 3.58 -7.18 1.09
N GLN A 235 2.52 -7.93 0.75
CA GLN A 235 2.53 -9.39 0.87
C GLN A 235 3.55 -10.07 -0.06
N ASN A 236 3.77 -9.54 -1.25
CA ASN A 236 4.70 -10.09 -2.22
C ASN A 236 6.12 -9.49 -2.05
N LYS A 237 7.08 -10.29 -1.56
CA LYS A 237 8.48 -9.88 -1.40
C LYS A 237 9.21 -9.60 -2.72
N ASP A 238 8.68 -10.06 -3.85
CA ASP A 238 9.20 -9.74 -5.19
C ASP A 238 8.59 -8.44 -5.76
N SER A 239 7.78 -7.71 -4.98
CA SER A 239 7.19 -6.46 -5.44
C SER A 239 8.22 -5.33 -5.53
N SER A 240 7.89 -4.29 -6.27
CA SER A 240 8.72 -3.09 -6.38
C SER A 240 9.04 -2.45 -5.02
N LEU A 241 8.20 -2.63 -3.98
CA LEU A 241 8.48 -2.06 -2.66
C LEU A 241 9.77 -2.58 -2.03
N TYR A 242 10.11 -3.84 -2.27
CA TYR A 242 11.33 -4.48 -1.75
C TYR A 242 12.55 -4.23 -2.64
N HIS A 243 12.32 -3.72 -3.86
CA HIS A 243 13.35 -3.39 -4.82
C HIS A 243 13.54 -1.88 -5.02
N GLU A 244 12.88 -1.04 -4.21
CA GLU A 244 12.97 0.43 -4.20
C GLU A 244 13.49 0.96 -2.83
N VAL A 245 14.46 0.28 -2.23
CA VAL A 245 14.91 0.57 -0.85
C VAL A 245 16.09 1.55 -0.83
N GLU A 246 17.25 1.11 -1.32
CA GLU A 246 18.52 1.85 -1.29
C GLU A 246 19.26 1.73 -2.61
N GLY A 247 20.00 2.78 -2.97
CA GLY A 247 20.72 2.85 -4.24
C GLY A 247 21.76 1.75 -4.46
N TYR A 248 22.36 1.19 -3.38
CA TYR A 248 23.38 0.16 -3.50
C TYR A 248 22.82 -1.16 -4.05
N TYR A 249 21.69 -1.64 -3.52
CA TYR A 249 21.08 -2.90 -3.94
C TYR A 249 20.04 -2.73 -5.04
N SER A 250 19.37 -1.58 -5.10
CA SER A 250 18.25 -1.31 -6.01
C SER A 250 18.63 -0.49 -7.24
N GLY A 251 19.87 -0.01 -7.34
CA GLY A 251 20.33 0.85 -8.42
C GLY A 251 19.49 2.13 -8.56
N LEU A 252 19.18 2.54 -9.79
CA LEU A 252 18.40 3.76 -10.06
C LEU A 252 17.03 3.74 -9.35
N LEU A 253 16.34 2.60 -9.34
CA LEU A 253 15.01 2.48 -8.75
C LEU A 253 15.01 2.70 -7.23
N GLY A 254 16.14 2.42 -6.56
CA GLY A 254 16.32 2.74 -5.14
C GLY A 254 16.36 4.24 -4.83
N TYR A 255 16.75 5.07 -5.80
CA TYR A 255 16.80 6.53 -5.62
C TYR A 255 15.48 7.20 -6.00
N ILE A 256 14.90 6.81 -7.15
CA ILE A 256 13.69 7.46 -7.67
C ILE A 256 12.39 6.89 -7.09
N LYS A 257 12.39 5.63 -6.65
CA LYS A 257 11.28 4.93 -6.00
C LYS A 257 9.90 5.16 -6.65
N PRO A 258 9.76 4.97 -7.97
CA PRO A 258 8.58 5.45 -8.71
C PRO A 258 7.29 4.77 -8.26
N PHE A 259 7.32 3.47 -7.94
CA PHE A 259 6.14 2.76 -7.47
C PHE A 259 5.73 3.25 -6.08
N SER A 260 6.70 3.32 -5.17
CA SER A 260 6.48 3.78 -3.81
C SER A 260 5.96 5.23 -3.82
N GLN A 261 6.61 6.13 -4.56
CA GLN A 261 6.26 7.55 -4.64
C GLN A 261 4.85 7.78 -5.19
N ALA A 262 4.42 7.03 -6.21
CA ALA A 262 3.08 7.14 -6.78
C ALA A 262 1.98 6.72 -5.78
N LEU A 263 2.23 5.71 -4.94
CA LEU A 263 1.26 5.23 -3.96
C LEU A 263 1.21 6.08 -2.68
N TYR A 264 2.38 6.37 -2.10
CA TYR A 264 2.44 6.93 -0.74
C TYR A 264 3.16 8.28 -0.65
N GLY A 265 3.74 8.76 -1.75
CA GLY A 265 4.49 10.02 -1.81
C GLY A 265 3.62 11.27 -1.91
N ASN A 266 2.32 11.13 -2.16
CA ASN A 266 1.36 12.24 -2.16
C ASN A 266 0.38 12.11 -0.98
N TYR A 267 0.61 12.88 0.08
CA TYR A 267 -0.27 12.91 1.25
C TYR A 267 -1.72 13.28 0.91
N GLU A 268 -1.96 14.22 -0.02
CA GLU A 268 -3.34 14.64 -0.36
C GLU A 268 -4.14 13.49 -0.98
N LEU A 269 -3.52 12.69 -1.86
CA LEU A 269 -4.12 11.47 -2.40
C LEU A 269 -4.40 10.48 -1.26
N VAL A 270 -3.38 10.17 -0.47
CA VAL A 270 -3.45 9.15 0.59
C VAL A 270 -4.54 9.49 1.62
N GLU A 271 -4.66 10.75 2.01
CA GLU A 271 -5.68 11.23 2.95
C GLU A 271 -7.07 11.30 2.30
N ALA A 272 -7.18 11.74 1.04
CA ALA A 272 -8.48 11.85 0.36
C ALA A 272 -9.17 10.50 0.15
N LEU A 273 -8.41 9.41 0.07
CA LEU A 273 -8.94 8.04 -0.05
C LEU A 273 -9.41 7.46 1.28
N ASP A 274 -9.10 8.08 2.42
CA ASP A 274 -9.55 7.72 3.78
C ASP A 274 -9.56 6.20 4.07
N ASN A 275 -10.74 5.55 4.21
CA ASN A 275 -10.89 4.12 4.55
C ASN A 275 -10.53 3.16 3.40
N HIS A 276 -10.12 3.70 2.26
CA HIS A 276 -9.55 2.95 1.14
C HIS A 276 -8.19 3.50 0.75
N SER A 277 -7.52 4.15 1.70
CA SER A 277 -6.16 4.61 1.54
C SER A 277 -5.21 3.42 1.30
N PRO A 278 -4.13 3.58 0.52
CA PRO A 278 -3.11 2.55 0.38
C PRO A 278 -2.44 2.18 1.72
N LEU A 279 -2.54 3.02 2.77
CA LEU A 279 -2.06 2.68 4.11
C LEU A 279 -3.08 1.94 4.98
N ASP A 280 -4.35 1.92 4.58
CA ASP A 280 -5.45 1.34 5.36
C ASP A 280 -5.57 -0.16 5.02
N ILE A 281 -4.68 -0.98 5.57
CA ILE A 281 -4.62 -2.41 5.23
C ILE A 281 -5.49 -3.21 6.20
N HIS A 282 -6.25 -4.16 5.67
CA HIS A 282 -7.14 -4.98 6.47
C HIS A 282 -6.37 -5.71 7.59
N PHE A 283 -6.82 -5.57 8.84
CA PHE A 283 -6.13 -6.07 10.05
C PHE A 283 -5.68 -7.53 9.96
N LYS A 284 -6.48 -8.42 9.35
CA LYS A 284 -6.10 -9.84 9.14
C LYS A 284 -4.80 -10.01 8.35
N SER A 285 -4.53 -9.14 7.38
CA SER A 285 -3.28 -9.16 6.63
C SER A 285 -2.13 -8.65 7.50
N VAL A 286 -2.33 -7.54 8.21
CA VAL A 286 -1.33 -6.93 9.10
C VAL A 286 -0.86 -7.91 10.17
N TRP A 287 -1.80 -8.65 10.77
CA TRP A 287 -1.50 -9.60 11.84
C TRP A 287 -0.74 -10.85 11.39
N ALA A 288 -0.71 -11.11 10.08
CA ALA A 288 0.00 -12.24 9.50
C ALA A 288 1.39 -11.85 8.96
N TRP A 289 1.81 -10.58 9.12
CA TRP A 289 3.07 -10.11 8.60
C TRP A 289 4.27 -10.61 9.39
N ASP A 290 5.30 -10.97 8.63
CA ASP A 290 6.66 -11.11 9.14
C ASP A 290 7.36 -9.74 9.28
N ALA A 291 8.58 -9.75 9.80
CA ALA A 291 9.37 -8.55 10.03
C ALA A 291 9.64 -7.75 8.76
N ASP A 292 9.97 -8.38 7.64
CA ASP A 292 10.27 -7.68 6.38
C ASP A 292 9.02 -6.96 5.83
N GLN A 293 7.86 -7.60 5.95
CA GLN A 293 6.57 -7.04 5.56
C GLN A 293 6.19 -5.86 6.46
N PHE A 294 6.37 -6.03 7.77
CA PHE A 294 6.10 -4.96 8.73
C PHE A 294 7.04 -3.76 8.56
N GLU A 295 8.35 -4.00 8.37
CA GLU A 295 9.34 -2.96 8.08
C GLU A 295 9.01 -2.21 6.79
N THR A 296 8.59 -2.94 5.75
CA THR A 296 8.14 -2.32 4.49
C THR A 296 6.91 -1.43 4.72
N TYR A 297 5.95 -1.85 5.54
CA TYR A 297 4.80 -1.02 5.93
C TYR A 297 5.21 0.24 6.70
N CYS A 298 6.13 0.12 7.66
CA CYS A 298 6.73 1.25 8.37
C CYS A 298 7.39 2.23 7.39
N ARG A 299 8.19 1.73 6.43
CA ARG A 299 8.90 2.54 5.44
C ARG A 299 7.94 3.33 4.54
N VAL A 300 6.89 2.71 4.01
CA VAL A 300 5.92 3.42 3.16
C VAL A 300 5.08 4.41 3.94
N THR A 301 4.74 4.10 5.20
CA THR A 301 4.07 5.04 6.12
C THR A 301 4.95 6.25 6.40
N GLN A 302 6.26 6.04 6.60
CA GLN A 302 7.23 7.11 6.83
C GLN A 302 7.34 8.05 5.61
N MET A 303 7.21 7.52 4.40
CA MET A 303 7.20 8.33 3.18
C MET A 303 5.95 9.23 3.10
N THR A 304 4.76 8.73 3.45
CA THR A 304 3.57 9.57 3.57
C THR A 304 3.71 10.61 4.66
N LEU A 305 4.29 10.24 5.82
CA LEU A 305 4.54 11.20 6.89
C LEU A 305 5.47 12.33 6.44
N LYS A 306 6.55 12.02 5.71
CA LYS A 306 7.44 13.03 5.12
C LYS A 306 6.68 13.96 4.16
N SER A 307 5.88 13.40 3.25
CA SER A 307 5.01 14.18 2.34
C SER A 307 4.05 15.10 3.10
N TYR A 308 3.44 14.62 4.18
CA TYR A 308 2.57 15.40 5.08
C TYR A 308 3.30 16.58 5.73
N LEU A 309 4.53 16.34 6.22
CA LEU A 309 5.37 17.33 6.89
C LEU A 309 5.88 18.39 5.91
N GLU A 310 6.39 17.97 4.74
CA GLU A 310 6.87 18.84 3.67
C GLU A 310 5.75 19.71 3.07
N GLY A 311 4.54 19.17 2.97
CA GLY A 311 3.34 19.91 2.53
C GLY A 311 2.82 20.94 3.55
N GLY A 312 3.47 21.07 4.72
CA GLY A 312 3.07 22.03 5.75
C GLY A 312 1.74 21.70 6.42
N HIS A 313 1.33 20.43 6.39
CA HIS A 313 0.01 20.01 6.88
C HIS A 313 -0.06 19.79 8.40
N TRP A 314 1.00 20.11 9.16
CA TRP A 314 1.07 19.97 10.63
C TRP A 314 -0.15 20.48 11.41
N GLY A 315 -0.81 21.52 10.90
CA GLY A 315 -2.02 22.10 11.48
C GLY A 315 -3.28 21.25 11.30
N ARG A 316 -3.27 20.22 10.46
CA ARG A 316 -4.42 19.40 10.09
C ARG A 316 -4.31 18.02 10.73
N HIS A 317 -5.45 17.50 11.19
CA HIS A 317 -5.50 16.11 11.64
C HIS A 317 -5.52 15.19 10.41
N SER A 318 -4.59 14.23 10.33
CA SER A 318 -4.61 13.13 9.36
C SER A 318 -5.25 11.91 10.00
N SER A 319 -6.36 11.46 9.42
CA SER A 319 -7.05 10.24 9.82
C SER A 319 -6.25 9.00 9.44
N VAL A 320 -5.62 9.01 8.26
CA VAL A 320 -4.89 7.86 7.72
C VAL A 320 -3.58 7.62 8.46
N LEU A 321 -2.74 8.65 8.64
CA LEU A 321 -1.48 8.51 9.38
C LEU A 321 -1.73 8.10 10.84
N THR A 322 -2.87 8.50 11.38
CA THR A 322 -3.30 8.10 12.71
C THR A 322 -3.63 6.62 12.80
N ARG A 323 -4.42 6.11 11.85
CA ARG A 323 -4.75 4.68 11.79
C ARG A 323 -3.48 3.86 11.58
N ALA A 324 -2.63 4.26 10.62
CA ALA A 324 -1.35 3.60 10.37
C ALA A 324 -0.41 3.58 11.59
N LEU A 325 -0.29 4.69 12.32
CA LEU A 325 0.46 4.72 13.58
C LEU A 325 -0.15 3.79 14.64
N GLY A 326 -1.48 3.68 14.67
CA GLY A 326 -2.20 2.73 15.52
C GLY A 326 -1.85 1.28 15.17
N ASP A 327 -1.87 0.92 13.88
CA ASP A 327 -1.53 -0.41 13.39
C ASP A 327 -0.05 -0.78 13.66
N ILE A 328 0.86 0.18 13.45
CA ILE A 328 2.29 0.02 13.78
C ILE A 328 2.48 -0.19 15.28
N GLN A 329 1.84 0.64 16.11
CA GLN A 329 1.88 0.50 17.56
C GLN A 329 1.32 -0.84 18.02
N GLU A 330 0.19 -1.29 17.47
CA GLU A 330 -0.43 -2.55 17.84
C GLU A 330 0.46 -3.74 17.44
N THR A 331 1.01 -3.72 16.24
CA THR A 331 1.93 -4.77 15.74
C THR A 331 3.20 -4.83 16.58
N THR A 332 3.75 -3.68 17.00
CA THR A 332 4.90 -3.60 17.90
C THR A 332 4.58 -4.19 19.29
N CYS A 333 3.40 -3.90 19.84
CA CYS A 333 2.97 -4.47 21.13
C CYS A 333 2.73 -5.99 21.04
N ARG A 334 2.27 -6.49 19.89
CA ARG A 334 2.15 -7.93 19.63
C ARG A 334 3.51 -8.59 19.52
N ALA A 335 4.46 -7.98 18.82
CA ALA A 335 5.83 -8.47 18.77
C ALA A 335 6.43 -8.65 20.18
N ILE A 336 6.19 -7.70 21.10
CA ILE A 336 6.57 -7.82 22.51
C ILE A 336 5.89 -9.03 23.18
N SER A 337 4.62 -9.27 22.89
CA SER A 337 3.87 -10.41 23.44
C SER A 337 4.37 -11.75 22.85
N ASP A 338 4.76 -11.76 21.59
CA ASP A 338 5.34 -12.93 20.92
C ASP A 338 6.75 -13.23 21.49
N ILE A 339 7.56 -12.21 21.80
CA ILE A 339 8.87 -12.37 22.48
C ILE A 339 8.71 -13.07 23.84
N GLU A 340 7.62 -12.79 24.57
CA GLU A 340 7.37 -13.44 25.86
C GLU A 340 7.20 -14.96 25.69
N ILE A 341 6.45 -15.36 24.66
CA ILE A 341 6.16 -16.76 24.32
C ILE A 341 7.39 -17.43 23.70
N ALA A 342 8.18 -16.68 22.93
CA ALA A 342 9.39 -17.16 22.29
C ALA A 342 10.50 -17.47 23.31
N GLY A 343 11.39 -18.40 22.93
CA GLY A 343 12.58 -18.74 23.72
C GLY A 343 13.61 -17.59 23.80
N ASP A 344 14.76 -17.85 24.42
CA ASP A 344 15.80 -16.84 24.67
C ASP A 344 16.63 -16.46 23.41
N ASP A 345 16.11 -16.66 22.19
CA ASP A 345 16.81 -16.27 20.96
C ASP A 345 16.53 -14.80 20.63
N TYR A 346 17.58 -13.98 20.60
CA TYR A 346 17.53 -12.53 20.44
C TYR A 346 17.51 -12.06 18.98
N HIS A 347 17.32 -12.98 18.03
CA HIS A 347 17.38 -12.72 16.58
C HIS A 347 16.16 -13.23 15.81
N GLY A 348 15.06 -13.51 16.52
CA GLY A 348 13.79 -13.93 15.94
C GLY A 348 13.04 -12.83 15.18
N ASP A 349 12.05 -13.25 14.40
CA ASP A 349 11.13 -12.38 13.66
C ASP A 349 10.45 -11.35 14.58
N GLU A 350 10.12 -11.76 15.81
CA GLU A 350 9.48 -10.94 16.83
C GLU A 350 10.38 -9.76 17.25
N TRP A 351 11.69 -9.99 17.36
CA TRP A 351 12.65 -8.93 17.69
C TRP A 351 12.82 -7.93 16.54
N ASN A 352 12.85 -8.43 15.30
CA ASN A 352 12.93 -7.57 14.13
C ASN A 352 11.65 -6.74 13.95
N ARG A 353 10.47 -7.31 14.22
CA ARG A 353 9.21 -6.55 14.27
C ARG A 353 9.21 -5.48 15.36
N LEU A 354 9.72 -5.79 16.55
CA LEU A 354 9.90 -4.81 17.62
C LEU A 354 10.83 -3.65 17.17
N SER A 355 11.97 -3.97 16.58
CA SER A 355 12.93 -2.96 16.09
C SER A 355 12.29 -2.07 15.03
N ALA A 356 11.67 -2.64 14.01
CA ALA A 356 11.05 -1.90 12.92
C ALA A 356 9.99 -0.88 13.41
N GLY A 357 9.19 -1.25 14.42
CA GLY A 357 8.20 -0.34 15.02
C GLY A 357 8.82 0.79 15.84
N ILE A 358 9.91 0.51 16.56
CA ILE A 358 10.64 1.50 17.35
C ILE A 358 11.41 2.46 16.44
N ASP A 359 12.07 1.94 15.40
CA ASP A 359 12.79 2.73 14.42
C ASP A 359 11.83 3.64 13.64
N PHE A 360 10.63 3.17 13.29
CA PHE A 360 9.59 4.02 12.73
C PHE A 360 9.24 5.22 13.63
N ILE A 361 9.08 5.02 14.94
CA ILE A 361 8.78 6.12 15.88
C ILE A 361 9.96 7.09 15.95
N LYS A 362 11.19 6.58 16.04
CA LYS A 362 12.41 7.41 16.06
C LYS A 362 12.52 8.24 14.79
N ASP A 363 12.34 7.62 13.64
CA ASP A 363 12.41 8.27 12.33
C ASP A 363 11.29 9.27 12.13
N SER A 364 10.09 9.01 12.67
CA SER A 364 8.99 9.97 12.70
C SER A 364 9.36 11.23 13.48
N ILE A 365 9.99 11.09 14.66
CA ILE A 365 10.43 12.23 15.47
C ILE A 365 11.57 12.99 14.77
N ASN A 366 12.52 12.27 14.17
CA ASN A 366 13.63 12.86 13.42
C ASN A 366 13.14 13.64 12.20
N ALA A 367 12.18 13.10 11.43
CA ALA A 367 11.58 13.80 10.30
C ALA A 367 10.90 15.12 10.70
N ILE A 368 10.32 15.20 11.91
CA ILE A 368 9.76 16.44 12.43
C ILE A 368 10.87 17.43 12.83
N GLU A 369 11.98 16.95 13.38
CA GLU A 369 13.14 17.78 13.74
C GLU A 369 13.86 18.35 12.51
N GLU A 370 13.86 17.62 11.39
CA GLU A 370 14.45 18.06 10.12
C GLU A 370 13.73 19.27 9.51
N LEU A 371 12.46 19.49 9.85
CA LEU A 371 11.72 20.70 9.47
C LEU A 371 12.37 21.93 10.13
N LYS A 372 12.71 22.93 9.33
CA LYS A 372 13.30 24.20 9.82
C LYS A 372 12.40 25.39 9.46
N PRO A 373 11.73 26.03 10.44
CA PRO A 373 11.73 25.71 11.88
C PRO A 373 10.87 24.48 12.22
N SER A 374 11.25 23.74 13.27
CA SER A 374 10.48 22.59 13.72
C SER A 374 9.12 23.04 14.26
N PRO A 375 8.04 22.28 13.99
CA PRO A 375 6.71 22.65 14.42
C PRO A 375 6.61 22.79 15.93
N ASN A 376 5.98 23.88 16.38
CA ASN A 376 5.70 24.07 17.80
C ASN A 376 4.62 23.08 18.27
N ALA A 377 4.81 22.52 19.46
CA ALA A 377 3.77 21.77 20.14
C ALA A 377 2.58 22.68 20.44
N ARG A 378 1.35 22.22 20.18
CA ARG A 378 0.14 23.00 20.47
C ARG A 378 -0.01 23.21 21.97
N THR A 379 0.16 22.12 22.72
CA THR A 379 0.17 22.13 24.19
C THR A 379 1.21 21.14 24.69
N LEU A 380 2.01 21.53 25.69
CA LEU A 380 2.95 20.59 26.34
C LEU A 380 2.23 19.65 27.30
N ARG A 381 1.10 20.09 27.88
CA ARG A 381 0.33 19.32 28.86
C ARG A 381 -1.10 19.13 28.34
N ILE A 382 -1.44 17.89 28.01
CA ILE A 382 -2.81 17.51 27.66
C ILE A 382 -3.70 17.66 28.90
N ARG A 383 -4.83 18.37 28.77
CA ARG A 383 -5.85 18.45 29.82
C ARG A 383 -6.83 17.29 29.66
N HIS A 384 -7.23 16.66 30.76
CA HIS A 384 -8.05 15.43 30.75
C HIS A 384 -9.47 15.57 30.17
N ARG A 385 -9.96 16.79 29.89
CA ARG A 385 -11.29 16.95 29.29
C ARG A 385 -11.26 16.47 27.85
N LEU A 386 -12.13 15.53 27.51
CA LEU A 386 -12.20 14.88 26.20
C LEU A 386 -12.29 15.91 25.04
N HIS A 387 -13.08 16.96 25.23
CA HIS A 387 -13.24 18.04 24.26
C HIS A 387 -11.93 18.83 24.04
N ASP A 388 -11.19 19.12 25.11
CA ASP A 388 -9.89 19.82 25.02
C ASP A 388 -8.83 18.95 24.35
N ARG A 389 -8.92 17.62 24.50
CA ARG A 389 -7.98 16.67 23.88
C ARG A 389 -8.13 16.66 22.35
N ILE A 390 -9.35 16.54 21.83
CA ILE A 390 -9.60 16.43 20.38
C ILE A 390 -9.10 17.68 19.62
N VAL A 391 -9.26 18.87 20.21
CA VAL A 391 -8.90 20.13 19.55
C VAL A 391 -7.38 20.42 19.63
N ASN A 392 -6.73 20.00 20.72
CA ASN A 392 -5.34 20.36 21.00
C ASN A 392 -4.32 19.25 20.74
N GLU A 393 -4.76 18.04 20.39
CA GLU A 393 -3.88 16.92 20.09
C GLU A 393 -3.09 17.21 18.80
N ASP A 394 -1.76 17.12 18.91
CA ASP A 394 -0.83 17.20 17.80
C ASP A 394 -0.17 15.83 17.53
N PHE A 395 0.63 15.74 16.47
CA PHE A 395 1.29 14.47 16.14
C PHE A 395 2.33 14.08 17.21
N TYR A 396 2.88 15.04 17.98
CA TYR A 396 3.75 14.71 19.13
C TYR A 396 2.99 13.96 20.22
N ASP A 397 1.72 14.33 20.48
CA ASP A 397 0.88 13.61 21.45
C ASP A 397 0.67 12.15 21.03
N ARG A 398 0.44 11.91 19.74
CA ARG A 398 0.21 10.56 19.17
C ARG A 398 1.46 9.70 19.26
N LEU A 399 2.64 10.26 18.93
CA LEU A 399 3.92 9.58 19.08
C LEU A 399 4.20 9.26 20.56
N ALA A 400 3.97 10.20 21.47
CA ALA A 400 4.14 9.97 22.91
C ALA A 400 3.17 8.90 23.44
N GLU A 401 1.92 8.86 22.95
CA GLU A 401 0.95 7.82 23.31
C GLU A 401 1.35 6.45 22.75
N ALA A 402 1.87 6.38 21.53
CA ALA A 402 2.40 5.14 20.96
C ALA A 402 3.58 4.60 21.79
N MET A 403 4.56 5.45 22.13
CA MET A 403 5.69 5.09 23.00
C MET A 403 5.21 4.62 24.37
N PHE A 404 4.22 5.30 24.97
CA PHE A 404 3.64 4.90 26.25
C PHE A 404 3.01 3.51 26.19
N LYS A 405 2.24 3.21 25.13
CA LYS A 405 1.61 1.89 24.94
C LYS A 405 2.64 0.80 24.73
N ILE A 406 3.71 1.07 23.98
CA ILE A 406 4.83 0.13 23.79
C ILE A 406 5.53 -0.14 25.12
N ILE A 407 5.86 0.89 25.92
CA ILE A 407 6.44 0.73 27.27
C ILE A 407 5.50 -0.08 28.18
N HIS A 408 4.21 0.20 28.15
CA HIS A 408 3.22 -0.54 28.92
C HIS A 408 3.15 -2.02 28.49
N SER A 409 3.19 -2.30 27.19
CA SER A 409 3.24 -3.66 26.66
C SER A 409 4.51 -4.37 27.12
N ALA A 410 5.66 -3.69 27.05
CA ALA A 410 6.94 -4.22 27.51
C ALA A 410 6.88 -4.63 28.99
N ALA A 411 6.18 -3.85 29.83
CA ALA A 411 6.01 -4.15 31.26
C ALA A 411 5.24 -5.44 31.56
N HIS A 412 4.71 -6.13 30.55
CA HIS A 412 4.07 -7.44 30.70
C HIS A 412 5.05 -8.61 30.60
N ILE A 413 6.30 -8.38 30.21
CA ILE A 413 7.31 -9.44 30.10
C ILE A 413 7.73 -9.90 31.49
N GLU A 414 7.40 -11.16 31.78
CA GLU A 414 7.70 -11.85 33.02
C GLU A 414 8.76 -12.91 32.72
N GLY A 415 10.00 -12.67 33.17
CA GLY A 415 11.08 -13.61 32.86
C GLY A 415 12.31 -13.43 33.74
N PRO A 416 13.36 -14.24 33.51
CA PRO A 416 14.63 -14.06 34.16
C PRO A 416 15.08 -12.58 34.05
N PRO A 417 15.71 -12.00 35.09
CA PRO A 417 16.09 -10.60 35.09
C PRO A 417 16.86 -10.14 33.84
N GLY A 418 17.59 -11.03 33.18
CA GLY A 418 18.25 -10.77 31.90
C GLY A 418 17.27 -10.48 30.76
N LYS A 419 16.31 -11.37 30.48
CA LYS A 419 15.30 -11.21 29.41
C LYS A 419 14.48 -9.94 29.64
N ALA A 420 13.97 -9.76 30.86
CA ALA A 420 13.22 -8.58 31.25
C ALA A 420 14.06 -7.29 31.10
N TRP A 421 15.35 -7.31 31.49
CA TRP A 421 16.22 -6.15 31.31
C TRP A 421 16.47 -5.84 29.83
N THR A 422 16.69 -6.85 28.98
CA THR A 422 16.91 -6.65 27.55
C THR A 422 15.72 -5.95 26.91
N VAL A 423 14.49 -6.41 27.14
CA VAL A 423 13.32 -5.75 26.53
C VAL A 423 13.03 -4.40 27.21
N HIS A 424 12.93 -4.37 28.54
CA HIS A 424 12.55 -3.15 29.27
C HIS A 424 13.56 -2.02 29.04
N HIS A 425 14.85 -2.30 29.21
CA HIS A 425 15.91 -1.29 29.15
C HIS A 425 16.51 -1.16 27.75
N ASN A 426 17.04 -2.24 27.17
CA ASN A 426 17.86 -2.11 25.96
C ASN A 426 17.00 -1.82 24.72
N SER A 427 15.93 -2.59 24.52
CA SER A 427 15.15 -2.50 23.28
C SER A 427 14.09 -1.41 23.31
N VAL A 428 13.49 -1.10 24.47
CA VAL A 428 12.39 -0.12 24.54
C VAL A 428 12.81 1.18 25.20
N TRP A 429 13.22 1.16 26.47
CA TRP A 429 13.47 2.42 27.20
C TRP A 429 14.69 3.18 26.66
N GLY A 430 15.78 2.47 26.36
CA GLY A 430 17.02 3.04 25.83
C GLY A 430 16.80 3.72 24.48
N GLU A 431 15.95 3.15 23.63
CA GLU A 431 15.59 3.71 22.33
C GLU A 431 14.74 4.99 22.44
N PHE A 432 13.98 5.14 23.52
CA PHE A 432 13.11 6.31 23.74
C PHE A 432 13.72 7.42 24.60
N PHE A 433 14.62 7.07 25.53
CA PHE A 433 15.28 8.00 26.47
C PHE A 433 16.81 8.05 26.30
N GLY A 434 17.33 7.57 25.17
CA GLY A 434 18.76 7.57 24.87
C GLY A 434 19.38 8.98 24.86
N PRO A 435 20.68 9.11 25.17
CA PRO A 435 21.35 10.40 25.33
C PRO A 435 21.63 11.12 24.01
N ILE A 436 21.52 10.41 22.87
CA ILE A 436 21.79 10.95 21.53
C ILE A 436 20.64 11.88 21.08
N TYR A 437 19.48 11.78 21.74
CA TYR A 437 18.26 12.47 21.37
C TYR A 437 18.10 13.82 22.11
N ASP A 438 18.78 14.87 21.63
CA ASP A 438 18.73 16.23 22.23
C ASP A 438 17.92 17.26 21.41
N GLY A 439 17.32 16.82 20.30
CA GLY A 439 16.51 17.67 19.42
C GLY A 439 15.26 18.26 20.09
N ARG A 440 14.70 19.33 19.52
CA ARG A 440 13.50 20.00 20.07
C ARG A 440 12.30 19.05 20.05
N ALA A 441 12.06 18.37 18.93
CA ALA A 441 10.98 17.39 18.76
C ALA A 441 11.08 16.27 19.80
N TRP A 442 12.29 15.70 19.97
CA TRP A 442 12.59 14.70 20.99
C TRP A 442 12.26 15.18 22.40
N LYS A 443 12.71 16.38 22.78
CA LYS A 443 12.42 16.98 24.09
C LYS A 443 10.92 17.13 24.35
N VAL A 444 10.15 17.54 23.34
CA VAL A 444 8.69 17.67 23.42
C VAL A 444 8.03 16.31 23.63
N VAL A 445 8.34 15.32 22.79
CA VAL A 445 7.74 13.98 22.86
C VAL A 445 8.11 13.30 24.16
N GLN A 446 9.37 13.31 24.57
CA GLN A 446 9.82 12.76 25.85
C GLN A 446 9.17 13.47 27.05
N PHE A 447 8.95 14.79 26.98
CA PHE A 447 8.22 15.50 28.03
C PHE A 447 6.78 14.98 28.16
N LYS A 448 6.06 14.86 27.04
CA LYS A 448 4.70 14.32 26.99
C LYS A 448 4.68 12.86 27.50
N LEU A 449 5.63 12.03 27.07
CA LEU A 449 5.76 10.65 27.52
C LEU A 449 6.00 10.53 29.03
N ARG A 450 6.94 11.30 29.59
CA ARG A 450 7.17 11.35 31.05
C ARG A 450 5.90 11.73 31.80
N ARG A 451 5.12 12.65 31.24
CA ARG A 451 3.84 13.06 31.84
C ARG A 451 2.80 11.94 31.80
N LEU A 452 2.66 11.24 30.67
CA LEU A 452 1.75 10.08 30.54
C LEU A 452 2.09 8.97 31.54
N LEU A 453 3.39 8.64 31.67
CA LEU A 453 3.86 7.64 32.65
C LEU A 453 3.51 8.06 34.08
N TYR A 454 3.79 9.31 34.45
CA TYR A 454 3.49 9.82 35.79
C TYR A 454 1.98 9.89 36.08
N ASP A 455 1.18 10.36 35.12
CA ASP A 455 -0.27 10.46 35.27
C ASP A 455 -0.93 9.08 35.39
N GLU A 456 -0.39 8.06 34.71
CA GLU A 456 -0.83 6.68 34.90
C GLU A 456 -0.49 6.17 36.31
N ILE A 457 0.74 6.39 36.82
CA ILE A 457 1.15 5.97 38.17
C ILE A 457 0.30 6.65 39.24
N LEU A 458 -0.05 7.92 39.08
CA LEU A 458 -0.92 8.63 40.03
C LEU A 458 -2.28 7.96 40.23
N LYS A 459 -2.81 7.25 39.22
CA LYS A 459 -4.08 6.53 39.33
C LYS A 459 -4.03 5.42 40.38
N LEU A 460 -2.87 4.82 40.67
CA LEU A 460 -2.74 3.85 41.77
C LEU A 460 -3.14 4.44 43.13
N GLY A 461 -3.00 5.75 43.30
CA GLY A 461 -3.33 6.43 44.55
C GLY A 461 -4.83 6.50 44.84
N SER A 462 -5.67 6.54 43.79
CA SER A 462 -7.13 6.62 43.89
C SER A 462 -7.84 5.33 43.50
N MET A 463 -7.31 4.60 42.52
CA MET A 463 -7.87 3.37 41.96
C MET A 463 -6.75 2.37 41.64
N PRO A 464 -6.37 1.51 42.61
CA PRO A 464 -5.41 0.43 42.39
C PRO A 464 -5.79 -0.43 41.16
N ASN A 465 -4.86 -0.62 40.22
CA ASN A 465 -5.08 -1.42 39.02
C ASN A 465 -3.76 -1.98 38.47
N TYR A 466 -3.84 -3.09 37.73
CA TYR A 466 -2.66 -3.81 37.21
C TYR A 466 -1.85 -2.99 36.21
N LYS A 467 -2.50 -2.23 35.33
CA LYS A 467 -1.84 -1.40 34.33
C LYS A 467 -0.90 -0.39 34.98
N SER A 468 -1.41 0.41 35.91
CA SER A 468 -0.61 1.43 36.58
C SER A 468 0.47 0.81 37.47
N ALA A 469 0.23 -0.36 38.06
CA ALA A 469 1.22 -1.12 38.83
C ALA A 469 2.40 -1.57 37.96
N ARG A 470 2.13 -2.12 36.77
CA ARG A 470 3.17 -2.53 35.81
C ARG A 470 3.95 -1.33 35.27
N VAL A 471 3.29 -0.20 34.98
CA VAL A 471 3.97 1.04 34.59
C VAL A 471 4.90 1.54 35.70
N LEU A 472 4.48 1.46 36.96
CA LEU A 472 5.35 1.77 38.09
C LEU A 472 6.54 0.81 38.16
N GLY A 473 6.27 -0.50 38.03
CA GLY A 473 7.30 -1.53 38.12
C GLY A 473 8.38 -1.41 37.04
N ILE A 474 8.02 -1.17 35.78
CA ILE A 474 9.01 -0.98 34.71
C ILE A 474 9.82 0.29 34.94
N CYS A 475 9.19 1.37 35.43
CA CYS A 475 9.86 2.61 35.79
C CYS A 475 10.91 2.39 36.90
N LEU A 476 10.56 1.65 37.96
CA LEU A 476 11.50 1.30 39.04
C LEU A 476 12.60 0.36 38.55
N ASN A 477 12.24 -0.62 37.72
CA ASN A 477 13.19 -1.57 37.17
C ASN A 477 14.23 -0.86 36.31
N VAL A 478 13.81 -0.04 35.35
CA VAL A 478 14.74 0.64 34.43
C VAL A 478 15.51 1.77 35.12
N MET A 479 14.82 2.66 35.83
CA MET A 479 15.47 3.85 36.39
C MET A 479 16.24 3.54 37.68
N GLY A 480 16.00 2.42 38.36
CA GLY A 480 16.62 2.05 39.63
C GLY A 480 15.95 2.68 40.86
N LEU A 481 16.41 2.28 42.04
CA LEU A 481 15.77 2.58 43.33
C LEU A 481 16.42 3.76 44.08
N SER A 482 17.56 4.26 43.60
CA SER A 482 18.30 5.35 44.23
C SER A 482 18.47 6.54 43.29
N MET A 483 18.44 7.77 43.83
CA MET A 483 18.80 8.95 43.03
C MET A 483 20.30 8.95 42.75
N GLY A 484 20.68 8.74 41.49
CA GLY A 484 22.07 8.89 41.03
C GLY A 484 22.47 10.37 40.84
N LYS A 485 23.68 10.61 40.33
CA LYS A 485 24.10 11.96 39.92
C LYS A 485 23.18 12.49 38.82
N ARG A 486 22.75 13.76 38.91
CA ARG A 486 21.91 14.46 37.91
C ARG A 486 22.67 14.86 36.63
N SER A 487 23.75 14.15 36.28
CA SER A 487 24.61 14.45 35.13
C SER A 487 24.72 13.23 34.20
N GLY A 488 24.85 13.47 32.90
CA GLY A 488 25.00 12.42 31.87
C GLY A 488 23.70 11.67 31.54
N TYR A 489 23.80 10.35 31.33
CA TYR A 489 22.76 9.42 30.86
C TYR A 489 21.41 9.47 31.62
N ASN A 490 21.38 10.03 32.84
CA ASN A 490 20.19 10.04 33.69
C ASN A 490 19.38 11.35 33.63
N ARG A 491 19.85 12.38 32.90
CA ARG A 491 19.23 13.72 32.93
C ARG A 491 17.79 13.69 32.40
N GLU A 492 17.55 12.98 31.30
CA GLU A 492 16.27 13.02 30.60
C GLU A 492 15.10 12.46 31.43
N HIS A 493 15.33 11.42 32.22
CA HIS A 493 14.29 10.83 33.07
C HIS A 493 14.44 11.19 34.55
N ALA A 494 15.37 12.08 34.93
CA ALA A 494 15.62 12.44 36.34
C ALA A 494 14.37 12.98 37.06
N ALA A 495 13.59 13.82 36.39
CA ALA A 495 12.36 14.38 36.96
C ALA A 495 11.30 13.29 37.21
N LEU A 496 11.11 12.39 36.23
CA LEU A 496 10.21 11.25 36.36
C LEU A 496 10.68 10.31 37.48
N LYS A 497 11.98 9.96 37.51
CA LYS A 497 12.58 9.12 38.55
C LYS A 497 12.34 9.68 39.96
N ALA A 498 12.59 10.97 40.17
CA ALA A 498 12.35 11.60 41.47
C ALA A 498 10.88 11.50 41.89
N ALA A 499 9.96 11.74 40.95
CA ALA A 499 8.52 11.65 41.22
C ALA A 499 8.07 10.21 41.52
N VAL A 500 8.57 9.23 40.75
CA VAL A 500 8.29 7.80 40.92
C VAL A 500 8.82 7.28 42.25
N LEU A 501 10.07 7.60 42.62
CA LEU A 501 10.64 7.18 43.89
C LEU A 501 9.87 7.81 45.07
N THR A 502 9.56 9.10 45.00
CA THR A 502 8.80 9.80 46.04
C THR A 502 7.40 9.20 46.20
N TRP A 503 6.72 8.90 45.09
CA TRP A 503 5.41 8.27 45.12
C TRP A 503 5.48 6.88 45.75
N THR A 504 6.46 6.06 45.34
CA THR A 504 6.66 4.69 45.83
C THR A 504 6.93 4.66 47.32
N GLN A 505 7.86 5.52 47.79
CA GLN A 505 8.20 5.65 49.21
C GLN A 505 6.97 5.94 50.07
N ARG A 506 6.06 6.80 49.59
CA ARG A 506 4.90 7.26 50.36
C ARG A 506 3.69 6.33 50.28
N ASN A 507 3.53 5.60 49.18
CA ASN A 507 2.27 4.93 48.87
C ASN A 507 2.36 3.41 48.75
N TYR A 508 3.55 2.82 48.58
CA TYR A 508 3.65 1.37 48.31
C TYR A 508 3.14 0.50 49.46
N LEU A 509 3.47 0.83 50.72
CA LEU A 509 2.99 0.07 51.88
C LEU A 509 1.46 0.14 51.98
N ARG A 510 0.88 1.35 51.81
CA ARG A 510 -0.57 1.53 51.75
C ARG A 510 -1.21 0.73 50.61
N LEU A 511 -0.60 0.73 49.43
CA LEU A 511 -1.08 -0.07 48.29
C LEU A 511 -1.09 -1.56 48.63
N ARG A 512 -0.02 -2.06 49.27
CA ARG A 512 0.11 -3.45 49.69
C ARG A 512 -0.91 -3.85 50.76
N GLU A 513 -1.20 -2.95 51.70
CA GLU A 513 -2.26 -3.13 52.71
C GLU A 513 -3.65 -3.24 52.08
N VAL A 514 -3.94 -2.39 51.08
CA VAL A 514 -5.23 -2.38 50.37
C VAL A 514 -5.36 -3.57 49.41
N ASN A 515 -4.32 -3.86 48.63
CA ASN A 515 -4.27 -4.97 47.68
C ASN A 515 -2.83 -5.44 47.43
N ALA A 516 -2.47 -6.54 48.09
CA ALA A 516 -1.12 -7.12 48.00
C ALA A 516 -0.77 -7.65 46.60
N GLU A 517 -1.76 -8.13 45.83
CA GLU A 517 -1.56 -8.67 44.49
C GLU A 517 -1.19 -7.56 43.49
N ILE A 518 -1.90 -6.44 43.53
CA ILE A 518 -1.59 -5.25 42.72
C ILE A 518 -0.23 -4.67 43.13
N ALA A 519 0.07 -4.61 44.43
CA ALA A 519 1.39 -4.19 44.90
C ALA A 519 2.52 -5.12 44.40
N GLY A 520 2.25 -6.43 44.34
CA GLY A 520 3.17 -7.43 43.78
C GLY A 520 3.49 -7.18 42.30
N ASN A 521 2.51 -6.71 41.51
CA ASN A 521 2.72 -6.37 40.10
C ASN A 521 3.62 -5.13 39.89
N CYS A 522 3.93 -4.36 40.94
CA CYS A 522 4.93 -3.31 40.89
C CYS A 522 6.38 -3.86 40.97
N LEU A 523 6.55 -5.13 41.35
CA LEU A 523 7.85 -5.77 41.58
C LEU A 523 8.33 -6.49 40.31
N ILE A 524 8.69 -5.72 39.30
CA ILE A 524 9.12 -6.24 37.99
C ILE A 524 10.63 -6.52 37.97
N GLY A 525 11.03 -7.58 37.26
CA GLY A 525 12.42 -7.91 37.00
C GLY A 525 13.14 -8.41 38.26
N SER A 526 14.14 -7.67 38.72
CA SER A 526 14.95 -8.07 39.88
C SER A 526 14.62 -7.31 41.17
N ILE A 527 13.43 -6.71 41.23
CA ILE A 527 12.95 -5.96 42.40
C ILE A 527 12.16 -6.90 43.31
N THR A 528 12.50 -6.90 44.60
CA THR A 528 11.79 -7.63 45.65
C THR A 528 11.44 -6.71 46.81
N PHE A 529 10.49 -7.14 47.64
CA PHE A 529 10.13 -6.44 48.87
C PHE A 529 10.69 -7.16 50.09
N ASP A 530 11.45 -6.43 50.91
CA ASP A 530 11.98 -6.86 52.20
C ASP A 530 10.98 -6.44 53.29
N THR A 531 10.27 -7.43 53.82
CA THR A 531 9.24 -7.26 54.86
C THR A 531 9.81 -6.82 56.20
N GLU A 532 11.02 -7.26 56.55
CA GLU A 532 11.61 -6.97 57.86
C GLU A 532 12.03 -5.51 57.96
N GLN A 533 12.61 -4.98 56.89
CA GLN A 533 13.13 -3.61 56.86
C GLN A 533 12.21 -2.62 56.13
N SER A 534 11.01 -3.06 55.72
CA SER A 534 10.02 -2.26 54.99
C SER A 534 10.64 -1.46 53.83
N ARG A 535 11.35 -2.17 52.95
CA ARG A 535 12.10 -1.56 51.84
C ARG A 535 11.96 -2.36 50.55
N LEU A 536 12.11 -1.68 49.42
CA LEU A 536 12.30 -2.37 48.13
C LEU A 536 13.79 -2.59 47.89
N VAL A 537 14.11 -3.76 47.34
CA VAL A 537 15.47 -4.18 47.02
C VAL A 537 15.55 -4.53 45.55
N LYS A 538 16.46 -3.89 44.81
CA LYS A 538 16.77 -4.27 43.43
C LYS A 538 18.10 -4.98 43.41
N THR A 539 18.12 -6.22 42.93
CA THR A 539 19.33 -7.05 42.87
C THR A 539 19.87 -7.08 41.45
N TYR A 540 21.10 -6.65 41.25
CA TYR A 540 21.75 -6.69 39.93
C TYR A 540 22.38 -8.04 39.66
N ALA A 541 22.66 -8.33 38.39
CA ALA A 541 23.43 -9.50 38.02
C ALA A 541 24.79 -9.50 38.73
N LYS A 542 25.20 -10.66 39.26
CA LYS A 542 26.44 -10.83 40.02
C LYS A 542 27.69 -10.43 39.21
N GLY A 543 27.69 -10.72 37.91
CA GLY A 543 28.84 -10.51 37.04
C GLY A 543 30.09 -11.20 37.62
N LEU A 544 31.20 -10.47 37.67
CA LEU A 544 32.47 -10.93 38.23
C LEU A 544 32.65 -10.67 39.73
N LYS A 545 31.66 -10.05 40.41
CA LYS A 545 31.76 -9.72 41.85
C LYS A 545 31.39 -10.93 42.72
N PRO A 546 31.93 -11.02 43.95
CA PRO A 546 31.58 -12.11 44.88
C PRO A 546 30.10 -12.08 45.29
N GLU A 547 29.53 -10.88 45.42
CA GLU A 547 28.11 -10.67 45.72
C GLU A 547 27.44 -9.76 44.68
N PRO A 548 26.15 -9.99 44.38
CA PRO A 548 25.39 -9.12 43.50
C PRO A 548 25.22 -7.73 44.12
N ALA A 549 25.41 -6.69 43.31
CA ALA A 549 25.13 -5.33 43.76
C ALA A 549 23.63 -5.18 44.07
N ARG A 550 23.30 -4.43 45.11
CA ARG A 550 21.92 -4.19 45.53
C ARG A 550 21.67 -2.70 45.70
N GLU A 551 20.50 -2.25 45.26
CA GLU A 551 19.96 -0.93 45.59
C GLU A 551 18.76 -1.06 46.51
N TYR A 552 18.61 -0.09 47.41
CA TYR A 552 17.58 -0.11 48.46
C TYR A 552 16.74 1.16 48.39
N LEU A 553 15.42 1.02 48.50
CA LEU A 553 14.48 2.12 48.69
C LEU A 553 13.74 1.94 50.02
N PRO A 554 14.05 2.72 51.06
CA PRO A 554 13.30 2.67 52.30
C PRO A 554 11.87 3.21 52.06
N LEU A 555 10.86 2.52 52.58
CA LEU A 555 9.47 2.95 52.48
C LEU A 555 9.03 3.68 53.74
N GLN A 556 8.16 4.67 53.58
CA GLN A 556 7.58 5.39 54.70
C GLN A 556 6.41 4.58 55.25
N LEU A 557 6.46 4.30 56.56
CA LEU A 557 5.32 3.74 57.27
C LEU A 557 4.11 4.65 57.04
N PRO A 558 2.91 4.10 56.82
CA PRO A 558 1.71 4.92 56.74
C PRO A 558 1.65 5.77 58.01
N SER A 559 1.66 7.09 57.85
CA SER A 559 1.29 7.98 58.94
C SER A 559 -0.10 7.52 59.40
N ALA A 560 -0.26 7.13 60.66
CA ALA A 560 -1.58 6.92 61.24
C ALA A 560 -2.41 8.18 60.94
N ALA A 561 -3.28 8.11 59.93
CA ALA A 561 -4.08 9.25 59.54
C ALA A 561 -5.02 9.54 60.71
N ARG A 562 -4.94 10.77 61.22
CA ARG A 562 -5.94 11.33 62.13
C ARG A 562 -7.33 11.07 61.53
N ALA A 563 -8.17 10.42 62.35
CA ALA A 563 -9.56 10.11 62.09
C ALA A 563 -10.36 11.33 61.60
#